data_AF-A0A358WEC8-F1
#
_entry.id   AF-A0A358WEC8-F1
#
_cell.length_a   1.000
_cell.length_b   1.000
_cell.length_c   1.000
_cell.angle_alpha   90.00
_cell.angle_beta   90.00
_cell.angle_gamma   90.00
#
_symmetry.space_group_name_H-M   'P 1'
#
loop_
_entity.id
_entity.type
_entity.pdbx_description
1 polymer ?
#
loop_
_entity_poly.entity_id
_entity_poly.type
_entity_poly.pdbx_seq_one_letter_code
_entity_poly.pdbx_strand_id
1 'polypeptide(L)'
;MKMIAFYNNKGGVGKTSTAINIAYTLSRRQNRILLVDFDGQCNSSRFFTDLANDECGCESAIVNAEEIEKEFFEHTSRLNSECFKNSLPNNLDDWEKAIINELEGVSEQVASGNIPVLQERTKIYIDMDGTIARFHDENLYLERMFEKGFFRDLKPFENAVAAIEKLVNDSTAEIYILSATLNSCSLDEKNQWLDKYLPNIDKDHRIFTSLNVPKSEAIGHQLTDKDILIDDYNKNLLEWEKAGGTSVKAKNNINHKGLHGELWKGEIVDVVKDDMYPTL
;
A
#
# COMPACT_ATOMS: atom_id res chain seq x y z
N MET A 1 5.99 13.95 -20.71
CA MET A 1 4.97 12.89 -20.53
C MET A 1 5.21 11.81 -21.59
N LYS A 2 5.23 10.52 -21.21
CA LYS A 2 5.29 9.42 -22.19
C LYS A 2 3.86 8.94 -22.43
N MET A 3 3.46 8.87 -23.70
CA MET A 3 2.11 8.43 -24.10
C MET A 3 2.18 7.08 -24.80
N ILE A 4 1.29 6.16 -24.44
CA ILE A 4 1.14 4.85 -25.07
C ILE A 4 -0.30 4.75 -25.58
N ALA A 5 -0.46 4.71 -26.90
CA ALA A 5 -1.76 4.59 -27.54
C ALA A 5 -2.06 3.11 -27.84
N PHE A 6 -3.24 2.64 -27.41
CA PHE A 6 -3.72 1.30 -27.71
C PHE A 6 -4.77 1.37 -28.84
N TYR A 7 -4.38 0.93 -30.04
CA TYR A 7 -5.22 0.98 -31.23
C TYR A 7 -5.43 -0.42 -31.83
N ASN A 8 -6.65 -0.70 -32.33
CA ASN A 8 -6.97 -1.96 -33.03
C ASN A 8 -8.24 -1.79 -33.89
N ASN A 9 -8.12 -2.17 -35.17
CA ASN A 9 -9.14 -2.10 -36.23
C ASN A 9 -10.26 -3.16 -36.17
N LYS A 10 -10.19 -4.13 -35.23
CA LYS A 10 -11.25 -5.13 -35.02
C LYS A 10 -11.94 -4.96 -33.66
N GLY A 11 -13.22 -5.31 -33.62
CA GLY A 11 -14.00 -5.41 -32.38
C GLY A 11 -13.51 -6.56 -31.50
N GLY A 12 -13.43 -6.32 -30.18
CA GLY A 12 -12.97 -7.28 -29.17
C GLY A 12 -12.30 -6.59 -27.97
N VAL A 13 -12.32 -7.24 -26.80
CA VAL A 13 -11.86 -6.68 -25.51
C VAL A 13 -10.33 -6.55 -25.36
N GLY A 14 -9.54 -7.10 -26.29
CA GLY A 14 -8.09 -7.19 -26.16
C GLY A 14 -7.36 -5.84 -25.99
N LYS A 15 -7.87 -4.74 -26.56
CA LYS A 15 -7.32 -3.38 -26.33
C LYS A 15 -7.46 -2.97 -24.87
N THR A 16 -8.69 -3.03 -24.37
CA THR A 16 -9.06 -2.73 -22.99
C THR A 16 -8.27 -3.60 -22.03
N SER A 17 -8.28 -4.92 -22.23
CA SER A 17 -7.54 -5.85 -21.37
C SER A 17 -6.04 -5.56 -21.36
N THR A 18 -5.45 -5.24 -22.52
CA THR A 18 -4.02 -4.91 -22.61
C THR A 18 -3.70 -3.58 -21.96
N ALA A 19 -4.51 -2.55 -22.21
CA ALA A 19 -4.32 -1.22 -21.63
C ALA A 19 -4.41 -1.25 -20.10
N ILE A 20 -5.40 -1.96 -19.56
CA ILE A 20 -5.57 -2.19 -18.12
C ILE A 20 -4.36 -2.91 -17.53
N ASN A 21 -3.99 -4.06 -18.10
CA ASN A 21 -2.87 -4.86 -17.57
C ASN A 21 -1.53 -4.12 -17.64
N ILE A 22 -1.30 -3.34 -18.71
CA ILE A 22 -0.09 -2.52 -18.83
C ILE A 22 -0.12 -1.35 -17.85
N ALA A 23 -1.25 -0.66 -17.71
CA ALA A 23 -1.40 0.41 -16.72
C ALA A 23 -1.10 -0.11 -15.31
N TYR A 24 -1.67 -1.26 -14.94
CA TYR A 24 -1.41 -1.94 -13.67
C TYR A 24 0.07 -2.35 -13.52
N THR A 25 0.65 -2.98 -14.54
CA THR A 25 2.05 -3.42 -14.47
C THR A 25 3.00 -2.23 -14.35
N LEU A 26 2.71 -1.11 -15.01
CA LEU A 26 3.52 0.10 -14.94
C LEU A 26 3.35 0.83 -13.60
N SER A 27 2.13 0.83 -13.03
CA SER A 27 1.92 1.40 -11.69
C SER A 27 2.69 0.63 -10.63
N ARG A 28 2.72 -0.71 -10.71
CA ARG A 28 3.58 -1.58 -9.86
C ARG A 28 5.09 -1.33 -10.02
N ARG A 29 5.50 -0.57 -11.04
CA ARG A 29 6.89 -0.14 -11.26
C ARG A 29 7.09 1.33 -10.87
N GLN A 30 6.33 1.85 -9.91
CA GLN A 30 6.46 3.22 -9.38
C GLN A 30 6.19 4.32 -10.44
N ASN A 31 5.46 3.99 -11.52
CA ASN A 31 5.08 5.00 -12.50
C ASN A 31 3.73 5.60 -12.12
N ARG A 32 3.63 6.92 -12.23
CA ARG A 32 2.35 7.63 -12.22
C ARG A 32 1.63 7.36 -13.53
N ILE A 33 0.51 6.66 -13.47
CA ILE A 33 -0.23 6.23 -14.66
C ILE A 33 -1.59 6.94 -14.75
N LEU A 34 -1.84 7.48 -15.94
CA LEU A 34 -3.13 7.96 -16.38
C LEU A 34 -3.58 7.07 -17.56
N LEU A 35 -4.57 6.23 -17.32
CA LEU A 35 -5.32 5.53 -18.37
C LEU A 35 -6.46 6.42 -18.89
N VAL A 36 -6.59 6.58 -20.21
CA VAL A 36 -7.69 7.37 -20.79
C VAL A 36 -8.49 6.48 -21.74
N ASP A 37 -9.79 6.33 -21.48
CA ASP A 37 -10.70 5.51 -22.30
C ASP A 37 -11.37 6.35 -23.38
N PHE A 38 -10.94 6.17 -24.62
CA PHE A 38 -11.55 6.77 -25.82
C PHE A 38 -12.41 5.76 -26.61
N ASP A 39 -12.76 4.61 -26.03
CA ASP A 39 -13.66 3.65 -26.66
C ASP A 39 -15.12 4.02 -26.35
N GLY A 40 -15.95 4.15 -27.39
CA GLY A 40 -17.38 4.42 -27.24
C GLY A 40 -18.16 3.29 -26.52
N GLN A 41 -17.59 2.10 -26.40
CA GLN A 41 -18.15 1.02 -25.56
C GLN A 41 -17.84 1.19 -24.07
N CYS A 42 -16.89 2.07 -23.73
CA CYS A 42 -16.49 2.39 -22.37
C CYS A 42 -16.06 1.15 -21.57
N ASN A 43 -15.50 0.12 -22.20
CA ASN A 43 -15.18 -1.14 -21.53
C ASN A 43 -14.10 -0.96 -20.44
N SER A 44 -13.14 -0.06 -20.63
CA SER A 44 -12.11 0.19 -19.62
C SER A 44 -12.71 0.97 -18.46
N SER A 45 -13.55 1.97 -18.76
CA SER A 45 -14.33 2.68 -17.74
C SER A 45 -15.24 1.75 -16.94
N ARG A 46 -15.94 0.82 -17.60
CA ARG A 46 -16.82 -0.17 -16.94
C ARG A 46 -16.05 -1.12 -16.04
N PHE A 47 -14.86 -1.58 -16.45
CA PHE A 47 -14.02 -2.45 -15.64
C PHE A 47 -13.65 -1.84 -14.27
N PHE A 48 -13.52 -0.51 -14.19
CA PHE A 48 -13.11 0.19 -12.97
C PHE A 48 -14.25 0.89 -12.22
N THR A 49 -15.50 0.78 -12.67
CA THR A 49 -16.64 1.48 -12.06
C THR A 49 -17.77 0.51 -11.70
N ASP A 50 -18.50 0.77 -10.62
CA ASP A 50 -19.71 0.00 -10.22
C ASP A 50 -20.89 0.14 -11.22
N LEU A 51 -20.65 0.55 -12.46
CA LEU A 51 -21.64 0.62 -13.53
C LEU A 51 -22.04 -0.77 -14.05
N ALA A 52 -21.49 -1.85 -13.48
CA ALA A 52 -21.81 -3.24 -13.81
C ALA A 52 -22.72 -3.88 -12.74
N ASN A 53 -23.99 -3.49 -12.73
CA ASN A 53 -25.07 -4.33 -12.18
C ASN A 53 -25.71 -5.22 -13.26
N ASP A 54 -25.20 -5.22 -14.49
CA ASP A 54 -25.68 -6.10 -15.55
C ASP A 54 -24.58 -7.05 -16.03
N GLU A 55 -24.92 -8.33 -15.89
CA GLU A 55 -24.28 -9.58 -16.29
C GLU A 55 -23.09 -9.53 -17.27
N CYS A 56 -21.97 -10.09 -16.81
CA CYS A 56 -20.91 -10.76 -17.58
C CYS A 56 -20.09 -9.87 -18.57
N GLY A 57 -19.12 -9.13 -18.02
CA GLY A 57 -18.02 -8.51 -18.77
C GLY A 57 -16.66 -9.19 -18.52
N CYS A 58 -15.63 -8.79 -19.27
CA CYS A 58 -14.23 -9.28 -19.23
C CYS A 58 -13.49 -9.14 -17.88
N GLU A 59 -14.20 -8.79 -16.82
CA GLU A 59 -13.78 -8.70 -15.41
C GLU A 59 -13.19 -10.01 -14.90
N SER A 60 -13.72 -11.16 -15.32
CA SER A 60 -13.22 -12.48 -14.89
C SER A 60 -11.85 -12.86 -15.48
N ALA A 61 -11.29 -12.06 -16.40
CA ALA A 61 -10.07 -12.37 -17.14
C ALA A 61 -8.86 -11.48 -16.77
N ILE A 62 -9.00 -10.58 -15.78
CA ILE A 62 -7.95 -9.60 -15.45
C ILE A 62 -7.76 -9.54 -13.93
N VAL A 63 -6.47 -9.42 -13.55
CA VAL A 63 -5.87 -9.35 -12.21
C VAL A 63 -6.79 -8.81 -11.11
N ASN A 64 -6.84 -9.50 -9.96
CA ASN A 64 -7.60 -9.18 -8.73
C ASN A 64 -7.78 -7.66 -8.54
N ALA A 65 -8.95 -7.18 -8.95
CA ALA A 65 -9.26 -5.75 -9.08
C ALA A 65 -9.63 -5.07 -7.75
N GLU A 66 -9.45 -5.74 -6.60
CA GLU A 66 -9.78 -5.19 -5.27
C GLU A 66 -8.85 -4.04 -4.84
N GLU A 67 -7.68 -3.89 -5.46
CA GLU A 67 -6.66 -2.87 -5.07
C GLU A 67 -6.64 -1.60 -5.92
N ILE A 68 -7.33 -1.54 -7.07
CA ILE A 68 -7.24 -0.38 -7.95
C ILE A 68 -8.30 0.63 -7.53
N GLU A 69 -7.88 1.63 -6.75
CA GLU A 69 -8.75 2.66 -6.19
C GLU A 69 -9.76 3.24 -7.19
N LYS A 70 -10.99 3.30 -6.70
CA LYS A 70 -12.22 3.84 -7.31
C LYS A 70 -12.15 5.31 -7.74
N GLU A 71 -11.08 6.03 -7.39
CA GLU A 71 -10.97 7.49 -7.58
C GLU A 71 -10.68 7.92 -9.03
N PHE A 72 -10.29 7.01 -9.91
CA PHE A 72 -9.67 7.36 -11.18
C PHE A 72 -10.57 8.07 -12.24
N PHE A 73 -11.91 8.14 -12.09
CA PHE A 73 -12.79 8.08 -13.28
C PHE A 73 -13.79 9.21 -13.60
N GLU A 74 -13.68 10.43 -13.09
CA GLU A 74 -14.68 11.47 -13.46
C GLU A 74 -14.48 12.14 -14.84
N HIS A 75 -13.29 12.09 -15.46
CA HIS A 75 -13.00 12.93 -16.65
C HIS A 75 -13.21 12.28 -18.03
N THR A 76 -13.18 10.95 -18.14
CA THR A 76 -13.33 10.22 -19.44
C THR A 76 -14.76 10.25 -20.00
N SER A 77 -15.76 10.51 -19.17
CA SER A 77 -17.16 10.63 -19.57
C SER A 77 -17.43 11.83 -20.49
N ARG A 78 -16.67 12.93 -20.34
CA ARG A 78 -16.79 14.15 -21.16
C ARG A 78 -16.28 13.94 -22.60
N LEU A 79 -15.18 13.19 -22.74
CA LEU A 79 -14.56 12.85 -24.02
C LEU A 79 -15.36 11.85 -24.85
N ASN A 80 -16.05 10.92 -24.18
CA ASN A 80 -16.92 9.94 -24.85
C ASN A 80 -18.33 10.46 -25.16
N SER A 81 -18.67 11.67 -24.71
CA SER A 81 -19.98 12.28 -24.96
C SER A 81 -20.21 12.50 -26.46
N GLU A 82 -21.46 12.31 -26.93
CA GLU A 82 -21.85 12.67 -28.30
C GLU A 82 -21.57 14.15 -28.62
N CYS A 83 -21.54 15.01 -27.60
CA CYS A 83 -21.14 16.42 -27.73
C CYS A 83 -19.71 16.60 -28.25
N PHE A 84 -18.73 15.81 -27.77
CA PHE A 84 -17.36 15.92 -28.24
C PHE A 84 -17.24 15.39 -29.67
N LYS A 85 -17.82 14.22 -29.96
CA LYS A 85 -17.81 13.58 -31.29
C LYS A 85 -18.41 14.49 -32.38
N ASN A 86 -19.48 15.21 -32.07
CA ASN A 86 -20.14 16.15 -32.99
C ASN A 86 -19.41 17.50 -33.13
N SER A 87 -18.45 17.79 -32.25
CA SER A 87 -17.62 19.02 -32.31
C SER A 87 -16.30 18.84 -33.06
N LEU A 88 -15.99 17.60 -33.48
CA LEU A 88 -14.71 17.29 -34.10
C LEU A 88 -14.67 17.72 -35.58
N PRO A 89 -13.53 18.27 -36.03
CA PRO A 89 -13.36 18.81 -37.39
C PRO A 89 -13.36 17.71 -38.47
N ASN A 90 -13.53 18.05 -39.75
CA ASN A 90 -13.71 17.05 -40.83
C ASN A 90 -12.41 16.50 -41.45
N ASN A 91 -11.22 16.93 -41.01
CA ASN A 91 -9.94 16.49 -41.58
C ASN A 91 -8.99 15.91 -40.51
N LEU A 92 -8.20 14.90 -40.88
CA LEU A 92 -7.35 14.14 -39.96
C LEU A 92 -6.36 15.00 -39.16
N ASP A 93 -5.79 16.04 -39.76
CA ASP A 93 -4.80 16.90 -39.09
C ASP A 93 -5.43 17.71 -37.95
N ASP A 94 -6.67 18.16 -38.15
CA ASP A 94 -7.43 18.88 -37.13
C ASP A 94 -8.00 17.93 -36.07
N TRP A 95 -8.27 16.66 -36.42
CA TRP A 95 -8.58 15.61 -35.43
C TRP A 95 -7.40 15.39 -34.49
N GLU A 96 -6.19 15.28 -35.03
CA GLU A 96 -4.98 15.05 -34.24
C GLU A 96 -4.74 16.21 -33.25
N LYS A 97 -4.87 17.45 -33.72
CA LYS A 97 -4.76 18.64 -32.85
C LYS A 97 -5.83 18.70 -31.77
N ALA A 98 -7.08 18.36 -32.10
CA ALA A 98 -8.18 18.38 -31.14
C ALA A 98 -7.96 17.36 -30.01
N ILE A 99 -7.49 16.15 -30.36
CA ILE A 99 -7.16 15.11 -29.38
C ILE A 99 -5.96 15.54 -28.51
N ILE A 100 -4.91 16.10 -29.12
CA ILE A 100 -3.73 16.58 -28.39
C ILE A 100 -4.12 17.68 -27.39
N ASN A 101 -4.89 18.68 -27.82
CA ASN A 101 -5.32 19.77 -26.94
C ASN A 101 -6.14 19.27 -25.75
N GLU A 102 -7.03 18.30 -25.95
CA GLU A 102 -7.76 17.74 -24.81
C GLU A 102 -6.82 16.94 -23.89
N LEU A 103 -5.92 16.13 -24.44
CA LEU A 103 -4.93 15.40 -23.63
C LEU A 103 -4.01 16.34 -22.84
N GLU A 104 -3.65 17.49 -23.41
CA GLU A 104 -2.93 18.55 -22.71
C GLU A 104 -3.78 19.14 -21.58
N GLY A 105 -5.07 19.43 -21.83
CA GLY A 105 -5.99 19.90 -20.80
C GLY A 105 -6.20 18.89 -19.66
N VAL A 106 -6.23 17.59 -19.96
CA VAL A 106 -6.25 16.52 -18.95
C VAL A 106 -4.93 16.47 -18.19
N SER A 107 -3.79 16.59 -18.88
CA SER A 107 -2.47 16.62 -18.25
C SER A 107 -2.28 17.82 -17.32
N GLU A 108 -2.80 18.99 -17.68
CA GLU A 108 -2.80 20.20 -16.83
C GLU A 108 -3.69 20.01 -15.60
N GLN A 109 -4.85 19.37 -15.76
CA GLN A 109 -5.74 19.03 -14.65
C GLN A 109 -5.13 17.99 -13.71
N VAL A 110 -4.41 17.00 -14.24
CA VAL A 110 -3.60 16.05 -13.45
C VAL A 110 -2.47 16.79 -12.70
N ALA A 111 -1.73 17.67 -13.38
CA ALA A 111 -0.64 18.42 -12.77
C ALA A 111 -1.10 19.39 -11.67
N SER A 112 -2.32 19.93 -11.82
CA SER A 112 -2.96 20.79 -10.82
C SER A 112 -3.68 20.00 -9.71
N GLY A 113 -3.70 18.66 -9.77
CA GLY A 113 -4.32 17.79 -8.77
C GLY A 113 -5.85 17.72 -8.85
N ASN A 114 -6.45 18.26 -9.90
CA ASN A 114 -7.89 18.23 -10.14
C ASN A 114 -8.37 16.87 -10.68
N ILE A 115 -7.46 16.08 -11.27
CA ILE A 115 -7.70 14.69 -11.67
C ILE A 115 -6.78 13.79 -10.84
N PRO A 116 -7.34 12.81 -10.11
CA PRO A 116 -6.55 11.85 -9.34
C PRO A 116 -5.74 10.95 -10.29
N VAL A 117 -4.48 10.73 -9.91
CA VAL A 117 -3.58 9.78 -10.57
C VAL A 117 -3.49 8.57 -9.67
N LEU A 118 -3.32 7.36 -10.22
CA LEU A 118 -2.89 6.21 -9.42
C LEU A 118 -1.55 6.58 -8.74
N GLN A 119 -1.64 7.00 -7.49
CA GLN A 119 -0.48 7.27 -6.65
C GLN A 119 -0.17 6.00 -5.89
N GLU A 120 1.11 5.64 -5.84
CA GLU A 120 1.54 4.68 -4.83
C GLU A 120 1.19 5.24 -3.46
N ARG A 121 0.29 4.53 -2.77
CA ARG A 121 0.01 4.72 -1.35
C ARG A 121 1.30 4.54 -0.56
N THR A 122 1.41 5.32 0.51
CA THR A 122 2.45 5.09 1.52
C THR A 122 2.23 3.70 2.10
N LYS A 123 3.29 2.89 2.17
CA LYS A 123 3.25 1.57 2.81
C LYS A 123 3.88 1.68 4.18
N ILE A 124 3.16 1.24 5.21
CA ILE A 124 3.65 1.29 6.59
C ILE A 124 3.82 -0.15 7.07
N TYR A 125 5.06 -0.54 7.32
CA TYR A 125 5.45 -1.83 7.87
C TYR A 125 5.66 -1.69 9.36
N ILE A 126 4.94 -2.48 10.15
CA ILE A 126 4.92 -2.35 11.60
C ILE A 126 5.49 -3.62 12.19
N ASP A 127 6.55 -3.46 12.98
CA ASP A 127 7.11 -4.54 13.77
C ASP A 127 6.13 -5.04 14.85
N MET A 128 6.33 -6.27 15.32
CA MET A 128 5.55 -6.82 16.42
C MET A 128 6.22 -6.67 17.79
N ASP A 129 7.36 -7.30 17.99
CA ASP A 129 7.93 -7.57 19.30
C ASP A 129 8.58 -6.31 19.88
N GLY A 130 7.96 -5.70 20.90
CA GLY A 130 8.43 -4.43 21.46
C GLY A 130 7.83 -3.20 20.79
N THR A 131 7.02 -3.39 19.74
CA THR A 131 6.38 -2.32 18.95
C THR A 131 4.85 -2.30 19.14
N ILE A 132 4.15 -3.41 18.86
CA ILE A 132 2.71 -3.57 19.13
C ILE A 132 2.42 -4.65 20.18
N ALA A 133 3.37 -5.55 20.42
CA ALA A 133 3.32 -6.57 21.46
C ALA A 133 4.36 -6.27 22.54
N ARG A 134 3.99 -6.43 23.81
CA ARG A 134 4.82 -6.15 25.00
C ARG A 134 5.85 -7.24 25.27
N PHE A 135 6.67 -7.54 24.26
CA PHE A 135 7.68 -8.61 24.32
C PHE A 135 8.66 -8.42 25.50
N HIS A 136 9.10 -7.19 25.74
CA HIS A 136 10.08 -6.87 26.78
C HIS A 136 9.49 -6.71 28.18
N ASP A 137 8.16 -6.71 28.33
CA ASP A 137 7.49 -6.64 29.64
C ASP A 137 7.50 -8.03 30.31
N GLU A 138 7.80 -9.10 29.57
CA GLU A 138 7.93 -10.46 30.09
C GLU A 138 9.28 -10.68 30.78
N ASN A 139 9.24 -11.21 32.01
CA ASN A 139 10.46 -11.64 32.70
C ASN A 139 11.13 -12.78 31.94
N LEU A 140 12.46 -12.72 31.77
CA LEU A 140 13.26 -13.73 31.06
C LEU A 140 12.76 -14.00 29.63
N TYR A 141 12.35 -12.93 28.93
CA TYR A 141 11.77 -13.03 27.59
C TYR A 141 12.68 -13.75 26.58
N LEU A 142 14.00 -13.59 26.67
CA LEU A 142 14.95 -14.25 25.75
C LEU A 142 14.98 -15.76 25.94
N GLU A 143 14.83 -16.24 27.17
CA GLU A 143 14.76 -17.66 27.49
C GLU A 143 13.37 -18.23 27.19
N ARG A 144 12.32 -17.46 27.50
CA ARG A 144 10.93 -17.89 27.40
C ARG A 144 10.35 -17.79 26.00
N MET A 145 10.97 -17.06 25.08
CA MET A 145 10.49 -16.99 23.68
C MET A 145 10.51 -18.36 22.95
N PHE A 146 11.10 -19.40 23.54
CA PHE A 146 11.04 -20.78 23.06
C PHE A 146 9.89 -21.59 23.68
N GLU A 147 9.19 -21.04 24.67
CA GLU A 147 8.03 -21.68 25.31
C GLU A 147 6.80 -21.59 24.40
N LYS A 148 6.03 -22.68 24.37
CA LYS A 148 4.76 -22.72 23.62
C LYS A 148 3.76 -21.73 24.23
N GLY A 149 3.19 -20.89 23.39
CA GLY A 149 2.22 -19.86 23.74
C GLY A 149 2.84 -18.51 24.04
N PHE A 150 4.18 -18.41 24.13
CA PHE A 150 4.85 -17.18 24.52
C PHE A 150 4.42 -15.99 23.66
N PHE A 151 4.52 -16.10 22.33
CA PHE A 151 4.18 -14.99 21.43
C PHE A 151 2.68 -14.72 21.38
N ARG A 152 1.87 -15.78 21.38
CA ARG A 152 0.40 -15.68 21.34
C ARG A 152 -0.16 -14.94 22.55
N ASP A 153 0.45 -15.13 23.71
CA ASP A 153 -0.08 -14.67 24.99
C ASP A 153 0.47 -13.29 25.41
N LEU A 154 1.38 -12.71 24.62
CA LEU A 154 1.88 -11.34 24.83
C LEU A 154 0.70 -10.34 24.89
N LYS A 155 0.80 -9.41 25.84
CA LYS A 155 -0.14 -8.28 25.92
C LYS A 155 0.15 -7.26 24.81
N PRO A 156 -0.87 -6.58 24.26
CA PRO A 156 -0.66 -5.52 23.30
C PRO A 156 -0.19 -4.23 23.97
N PHE A 157 0.47 -3.37 23.19
CA PHE A 157 0.44 -1.93 23.43
C PHE A 157 -0.91 -1.41 22.90
N GLU A 158 -1.85 -1.14 23.81
CA GLU A 158 -3.25 -0.86 23.47
C GLU A 158 -3.39 0.37 22.57
N ASN A 159 -2.63 1.42 22.87
CA ASN A 159 -2.61 2.63 22.05
C ASN A 159 -2.11 2.39 20.61
N ALA A 160 -1.10 1.53 20.43
CA ALA A 160 -0.52 1.20 19.14
C ALA A 160 -1.49 0.36 18.31
N VAL A 161 -2.11 -0.66 18.91
CA VAL A 161 -3.17 -1.46 18.27
C VAL A 161 -4.33 -0.57 17.84
N ALA A 162 -4.83 0.30 18.73
CA ALA A 162 -5.94 1.20 18.41
C ALA A 162 -5.59 2.23 17.31
N ALA A 163 -4.33 2.68 17.23
CA ALA A 163 -3.87 3.55 16.16
C ALA A 163 -3.84 2.82 14.82
N ILE A 164 -3.37 1.56 14.80
CA ILE A 164 -3.33 0.72 13.61
C ILE A 164 -4.73 0.42 13.11
N GLU A 165 -5.67 0.08 13.99
CA GLU A 165 -7.07 -0.14 13.61
C GLU A 165 -7.67 1.10 12.92
N LYS A 166 -7.32 2.31 13.37
CA LYS A 166 -7.75 3.55 12.71
C LYS A 166 -7.09 3.72 11.35
N LEU A 167 -5.78 3.45 11.24
CA LEU A 167 -5.02 3.58 10.01
C LEU A 167 -5.47 2.57 8.94
N VAL A 168 -5.80 1.33 9.31
CA VAL A 168 -6.32 0.32 8.37
C VAL A 168 -7.66 0.76 7.75
N ASN A 169 -8.46 1.54 8.50
CA ASN A 169 -9.72 2.09 8.00
C ASN A 169 -9.54 3.41 7.21
N ASP A 170 -8.34 3.98 7.21
CA ASP A 170 -7.99 5.19 6.48
C ASP A 170 -7.32 4.79 5.16
N SER A 171 -7.89 5.19 4.02
CA SER A 171 -7.39 4.79 2.70
C SER A 171 -6.07 5.45 2.29
N THR A 172 -5.49 6.30 3.14
CA THR A 172 -4.27 7.07 2.83
C THR A 172 -2.97 6.25 2.89
N ALA A 173 -2.97 5.10 3.56
CA ALA A 173 -1.81 4.24 3.67
C ALA A 173 -2.19 2.75 3.60
N GLU A 174 -1.26 1.94 3.13
CA GLU A 174 -1.36 0.49 3.12
C GLU A 174 -0.56 -0.07 4.30
N ILE A 175 -1.20 -0.85 5.16
CA ILE A 175 -0.63 -1.27 6.45
C ILE A 175 -0.20 -2.73 6.39
N TYR A 176 1.05 -2.98 6.73
CA TYR A 176 1.65 -4.30 6.79
C TYR A 176 2.19 -4.59 8.19
N ILE A 177 2.08 -5.83 8.62
CA ILE A 177 2.85 -6.33 9.75
C ILE A 177 4.13 -6.98 9.21
N LEU A 178 5.28 -6.62 9.78
CA LEU A 178 6.58 -7.15 9.36
C LEU A 178 7.39 -7.60 10.57
N SER A 179 7.45 -8.91 10.81
CA SER A 179 8.06 -9.47 12.02
C SER A 179 9.06 -10.59 11.73
N ALA A 180 10.10 -10.69 12.55
CA ALA A 180 11.02 -11.83 12.50
C ALA A 180 10.43 -13.05 13.23
N THR A 181 10.72 -14.25 12.75
CA THR A 181 10.26 -15.52 13.34
C THR A 181 11.45 -16.41 13.66
N LEU A 182 11.36 -17.12 14.79
CA LEU A 182 12.36 -18.10 15.25
C LEU A 182 12.20 -19.43 14.49
N ASN A 183 10.95 -19.85 14.34
CA ASN A 183 10.53 -21.14 13.78
C ASN A 183 9.02 -21.09 13.44
N SER A 184 8.50 -22.20 12.90
CA SER A 184 7.08 -22.31 12.55
C SER A 184 6.13 -22.10 13.73
N CYS A 185 6.51 -22.51 14.95
CA CYS A 185 5.69 -22.30 16.15
C CYS A 185 5.54 -20.81 16.44
N SER A 186 6.63 -20.04 16.40
CA SER A 186 6.58 -18.59 16.60
C SER A 186 5.78 -17.88 15.50
N LEU A 187 5.85 -18.36 14.26
CA LEU A 187 5.05 -17.86 13.15
C LEU A 187 3.55 -18.07 13.39
N ASP A 188 3.16 -19.30 13.76
CA ASP A 188 1.76 -19.66 14.02
C ASP A 188 1.20 -18.86 15.21
N GLU A 189 1.98 -18.71 16.27
CA GLU A 189 1.57 -17.95 17.46
C GLU A 189 1.44 -16.46 17.19
N LYS A 190 2.33 -15.87 16.39
CA LYS A 190 2.22 -14.47 15.98
C LYS A 190 1.01 -14.24 15.09
N ASN A 191 0.68 -15.18 14.21
CA ASN A 191 -0.57 -15.12 13.44
C ASN A 191 -1.80 -15.18 14.34
N GLN A 192 -1.81 -16.08 15.34
CA GLN A 192 -2.91 -16.14 16.33
C GLN A 192 -3.03 -14.85 17.15
N TRP A 193 -1.90 -14.21 17.48
CA TRP A 193 -1.89 -12.92 18.15
C TRP A 193 -2.54 -11.84 17.27
N LEU A 194 -2.18 -11.77 15.98
CA LEU A 194 -2.76 -10.83 15.03
C LEU A 194 -4.25 -11.09 14.79
N ASP A 195 -4.66 -12.36 14.68
CA ASP A 195 -6.08 -12.72 14.57
C ASP A 195 -6.90 -12.25 15.79
N LYS A 196 -6.26 -12.17 16.96
CA LYS A 196 -6.91 -11.72 18.20
C LYS A 196 -7.00 -10.21 18.31
N TYR A 197 -5.94 -9.47 17.99
CA TYR A 197 -5.84 -8.04 18.29
C TYR A 197 -5.91 -7.11 17.06
N LEU A 198 -5.64 -7.63 15.86
CA LEU A 198 -5.69 -6.89 14.59
C LEU A 198 -6.37 -7.74 13.48
N PRO A 199 -7.62 -8.21 13.68
CA PRO A 199 -8.27 -9.14 12.77
C PRO A 199 -8.53 -8.57 11.36
N ASN A 200 -8.51 -7.23 11.21
CA ASN A 200 -8.69 -6.55 9.93
C ASN A 200 -7.44 -6.54 9.05
N ILE A 201 -6.30 -6.99 9.56
CA ILE A 201 -5.10 -7.22 8.75
C ILE A 201 -5.14 -8.65 8.25
N ASP A 202 -5.39 -8.84 6.95
CA ASP A 202 -5.42 -10.17 6.34
C ASP A 202 -4.02 -10.83 6.28
N LYS A 203 -3.92 -12.02 5.70
CA LYS A 203 -2.67 -12.78 5.65
C LYS A 203 -1.65 -12.23 4.66
N ASP A 204 -2.09 -11.59 3.59
CA ASP A 204 -1.21 -11.06 2.55
C ASP A 204 -0.51 -9.77 3.05
N HIS A 205 -1.12 -9.08 4.01
CA HIS A 205 -0.56 -7.96 4.74
C HIS A 205 0.30 -8.36 5.96
N ARG A 206 0.61 -9.65 6.12
CA ARG A 206 1.47 -10.17 7.20
C ARG A 206 2.73 -10.80 6.64
N ILE A 207 3.83 -10.08 6.77
CA ILE A 207 5.14 -10.47 6.26
C ILE A 207 6.00 -10.97 7.41
N PHE A 208 6.57 -12.16 7.24
CA PHE A 208 7.44 -12.77 8.24
C PHE A 208 8.82 -13.07 7.65
N THR A 209 9.86 -12.63 8.35
CA THR A 209 11.26 -12.89 7.99
C THR A 209 11.90 -13.86 8.98
N SER A 210 13.06 -14.42 8.62
CA SER A 210 13.87 -15.23 9.55
C SER A 210 14.69 -14.34 10.47
N LEU A 211 15.07 -14.86 11.64
CA LEU A 211 16.02 -14.16 12.51
C LEU A 211 17.30 -13.79 11.77
N ASN A 212 17.79 -12.58 12.05
CA ASN A 212 19.01 -11.99 11.47
C ASN A 212 18.97 -11.72 9.96
N VAL A 213 17.85 -11.97 9.28
CA VAL A 213 17.63 -11.48 7.92
C VAL A 213 17.09 -10.06 8.01
N PRO A 214 17.72 -9.07 7.36
CA PRO A 214 17.21 -7.71 7.34
C PRO A 214 15.76 -7.67 6.86
N LYS A 215 14.94 -6.87 7.53
CA LYS A 215 13.51 -6.75 7.20
C LYS A 215 13.25 -6.32 5.76
N SER A 216 14.12 -5.49 5.21
CA SER A 216 14.06 -5.04 3.82
C SER A 216 14.19 -6.18 2.81
N GLU A 217 14.86 -7.29 3.13
CA GLU A 217 14.97 -8.45 2.24
C GLU A 217 13.71 -9.31 2.18
N ALA A 218 12.82 -9.18 3.17
CA ALA A 218 11.52 -9.85 3.15
C ALA A 218 10.52 -9.14 2.24
N ILE A 219 10.86 -7.93 1.78
CA ILE A 219 10.02 -7.13 0.91
C ILE A 219 10.37 -7.46 -0.56
N GLY A 220 9.35 -7.79 -1.35
CA GLY A 220 9.49 -8.21 -2.74
C GLY A 220 9.83 -7.10 -3.74
N HIS A 221 10.15 -5.89 -3.27
CA HIS A 221 10.47 -4.72 -4.11
C HIS A 221 11.58 -3.86 -3.49
N GLN A 222 12.15 -2.98 -4.30
CA GLN A 222 13.13 -2.00 -3.85
C GLN A 222 12.42 -0.88 -3.08
N LEU A 223 12.86 -0.63 -1.84
CA LEU A 223 12.26 0.38 -0.96
C LEU A 223 12.46 1.80 -1.49
N THR A 224 11.51 2.65 -1.11
CA THR A 224 11.49 4.09 -1.36
C THR A 224 11.19 4.85 -0.08
N ASP A 225 11.27 6.18 -0.12
CA ASP A 225 10.91 7.05 1.00
C ASP A 225 9.43 6.92 1.42
N LYS A 226 8.58 6.32 0.59
CA LYS A 226 7.18 5.97 0.89
C LYS A 226 6.99 4.64 1.60
N ASP A 227 8.04 3.83 1.73
CA ASP A 227 8.02 2.58 2.50
C ASP A 227 8.52 2.87 3.92
N ILE A 228 7.58 3.04 4.86
CA ILE A 228 7.85 3.43 6.24
C ILE A 228 7.95 2.19 7.13
N LEU A 229 9.04 2.01 7.86
CA LEU A 229 9.15 1.01 8.92
C LEU A 229 8.95 1.65 10.30
N ILE A 230 8.03 1.10 11.09
CA ILE A 230 7.87 1.39 12.51
C ILE A 230 8.43 0.22 13.31
N ASP A 231 9.50 0.44 14.07
CA ASP A 231 10.23 -0.64 14.76
C ASP A 231 10.89 -0.15 16.07
N ASP A 232 10.96 -1.02 17.08
CA ASP A 232 11.53 -0.73 18.39
C ASP A 232 13.06 -0.95 18.46
N TYR A 233 13.70 -1.47 17.42
CA TYR A 233 15.11 -1.83 17.41
C TYR A 233 15.90 -1.01 16.38
N ASN A 234 16.88 -0.22 16.85
CA ASN A 234 17.64 0.71 15.99
C ASN A 234 18.34 0.01 14.82
N LYS A 235 18.76 -1.24 14.98
CA LYS A 235 19.41 -1.99 13.90
C LYS A 235 18.48 -2.14 12.69
N ASN A 236 17.22 -2.53 12.93
CA ASN A 236 16.23 -2.69 11.87
C ASN A 236 15.97 -1.37 11.15
N LEU A 237 15.84 -0.27 11.92
CA LEU A 237 15.61 1.07 11.37
C LEU A 237 16.77 1.53 10.47
N LEU A 238 18.03 1.33 10.89
CA LEU A 238 19.21 1.70 10.12
C LEU A 238 19.36 0.84 8.85
N GLU A 239 19.08 -0.45 8.94
CA GLU A 239 19.11 -1.36 7.79
C GLU A 239 18.01 -1.01 6.76
N TRP A 240 16.84 -0.57 7.25
CA TRP A 240 15.74 -0.11 6.41
C TRP A 240 16.05 1.19 5.68
N GLU A 241 16.60 2.20 6.38
CA GLU A 241 17.04 3.46 5.77
C GLU A 241 18.13 3.23 4.72
N LYS A 242 19.09 2.34 5.02
CA LYS A 242 20.16 1.98 4.09
C LYS A 242 19.61 1.33 2.82
N ALA A 243 18.48 0.63 2.91
CA ALA A 243 17.79 0.02 1.77
C ALA A 243 16.93 1.01 0.98
N GLY A 244 16.79 2.26 1.43
CA GLY A 244 16.05 3.33 0.76
C GLY A 244 14.70 3.67 1.39
N GLY A 245 14.32 2.99 2.47
CA GLY A 245 13.07 3.22 3.19
C GLY A 245 13.13 4.38 4.18
N THR A 246 11.96 4.76 4.72
CA THR A 246 11.85 5.72 5.83
C THR A 246 11.64 4.99 7.15
N SER A 247 12.28 5.45 8.22
CA SER A 247 12.23 4.78 9.53
C SER A 247 11.63 5.66 10.63
N VAL A 248 10.74 5.08 11.42
CA VAL A 248 10.13 5.69 12.61
C VAL A 248 10.36 4.78 13.81
N LYS A 249 10.91 5.34 14.88
CA LYS A 249 11.19 4.59 16.10
C LYS A 249 9.93 4.38 16.92
N ALA A 250 9.60 3.12 17.22
CA ALA A 250 8.65 2.80 18.29
C ALA A 250 9.35 2.92 19.65
N LYS A 251 9.01 3.96 20.41
CA LYS A 251 9.51 4.17 21.76
C LYS A 251 8.57 3.50 22.76
N ASN A 252 9.11 2.54 23.51
CA ASN A 252 8.40 1.79 24.54
C ASN A 252 8.97 2.10 25.94
N ASN A 253 8.52 1.37 26.96
CA ASN A 253 8.90 1.58 28.36
C ASN A 253 10.38 1.30 28.67
N ILE A 254 11.08 0.55 27.83
CA ILE A 254 12.42 0.04 28.14
C ILE A 254 13.52 0.62 27.24
N ASN A 255 13.18 1.03 26.02
CA ASN A 255 14.13 1.54 25.04
C ASN A 255 14.30 3.06 25.15
N HIS A 256 15.23 3.61 24.37
CA HIS A 256 15.46 5.07 24.26
C HIS A 256 15.78 5.79 25.60
N LYS A 257 16.35 5.08 26.59
CA LYS A 257 16.79 5.64 27.89
C LYS A 257 18.25 6.15 27.92
N GLY A 258 18.98 6.01 26.81
CA GLY A 258 20.41 6.36 26.74
C GLY A 258 21.33 5.43 27.52
N LEU A 259 20.83 4.25 27.92
CA LEU A 259 21.57 3.26 28.70
C LEU A 259 22.46 2.35 27.84
N HIS A 260 22.03 2.07 26.60
CA HIS A 260 22.73 1.18 25.67
C HIS A 260 22.61 1.70 24.24
N GLY A 261 23.74 1.88 23.55
CA GLY A 261 23.80 2.38 22.18
C GLY A 261 23.44 3.87 22.02
N GLU A 262 23.50 4.36 20.78
CA GLU A 262 23.06 5.73 20.47
C GLU A 262 21.54 5.84 20.47
N LEU A 263 21.03 6.99 20.95
CA LEU A 263 19.63 7.34 20.81
C LEU A 263 19.27 7.54 19.33
N TRP A 264 18.05 7.14 18.98
CA TRP A 264 17.51 7.42 17.65
C TRP A 264 17.38 8.93 17.45
N LYS A 265 17.80 9.43 16.28
CA LYS A 265 17.80 10.88 15.96
C LYS A 265 16.68 11.26 14.98
N GLY A 266 16.02 10.29 14.37
CA GLY A 266 14.90 10.52 13.45
C GLY A 266 13.55 10.55 14.17
N GLU A 267 12.47 10.35 13.42
CA GLU A 267 11.10 10.37 13.92
C GLU A 267 10.84 9.29 14.98
N ILE A 268 10.03 9.61 15.98
CA ILE A 268 9.70 8.74 17.11
C ILE A 268 8.19 8.78 17.35
N VAL A 269 7.59 7.60 17.50
CA VAL A 269 6.23 7.42 18.01
C VAL A 269 6.28 6.75 19.38
N ASP A 270 5.49 7.24 20.33
CA ASP A 270 5.40 6.70 21.68
C ASP A 270 4.28 5.65 21.73
N VAL A 271 4.65 4.37 21.89
CA VAL A 271 3.72 3.23 21.91
C VAL A 271 3.25 2.88 23.32
N VAL A 272 3.46 3.76 24.30
CA VAL A 272 2.96 3.57 25.69
C VAL A 272 2.14 4.74 26.19
N LYS A 273 2.09 5.83 25.43
CA LYS A 273 1.26 6.99 25.71
C LYS A 273 -0.22 6.59 25.84
N ASP A 274 -0.79 6.86 27.01
CA ASP A 274 -2.17 6.57 27.41
C ASP A 274 -2.52 5.09 27.71
N ASP A 275 -1.52 4.22 27.81
CA ASP A 275 -1.75 2.85 28.26
C ASP A 275 -2.13 2.80 29.76
N MET A 276 -3.13 1.99 30.08
CA MET A 276 -3.69 1.83 31.43
C MET A 276 -2.75 1.08 32.40
N TYR A 277 -1.63 0.53 31.91
CA TYR A 277 -0.66 -0.16 32.75
C TYR A 277 0.37 0.85 33.28
N PRO A 278 0.57 0.92 34.61
CA PRO A 278 1.52 1.86 35.17
C PRO A 278 2.91 1.57 34.61
N THR A 279 3.53 2.61 34.04
CA THR A 279 4.97 2.65 33.79
C THR A 279 5.69 2.29 35.09
N LEU A 280 6.35 1.14 35.12
CA LEU A 280 7.22 0.73 36.23
C LEU A 280 8.45 1.65 36.33
#